data_AF-A0A6P0VVL2-F1
#
_entry.id   AF-A0A6P0VVL2-F1
#
_cell.length_a   1.000
_cell.length_b   1.000
_cell.length_c   1.000
_cell.angle_alpha   90.00
_cell.angle_beta   90.00
_cell.angle_gamma   90.00
#
_symmetry.space_group_name_H-M   'P 1'
#
loop_
_entity.id
_entity.type
_entity.pdbx_description
1 polymer ?
#
loop_
_entity_poly.entity_id
_entity_poly.type
_entity_poly.pdbx_seq_one_letter_code
_entity_poly.pdbx_strand_id
1 'polypeptide(L)'
;LRLQCLNTAADLVKQASVLEQTIGKLYTTWKRLGNLSDRLYVDTGASTPQLRSLLNCIESLTGEIIEVPLDETGEQIIRLKVITENMTSG
;
A
#
# COMPACT_ATOMS: atom_id res chain seq x y z
N LEU A 1 -30.27 -0.70 22.09
CA LEU A 1 -29.57 -1.94 21.63
C LEU A 1 -29.68 -2.15 20.12
N ARG A 2 -30.83 -2.56 19.54
CA ARG A 2 -30.93 -2.80 18.07
C ARG A 2 -30.49 -1.62 17.20
N LEU A 3 -30.94 -0.41 17.52
CA LEU A 3 -30.61 0.81 16.77
C LEU A 3 -29.13 1.21 16.92
N GLN A 4 -28.54 0.92 18.08
CA GLN A 4 -27.13 1.16 18.35
C GLN A 4 -26.24 0.19 17.57
N CYS A 5 -26.58 -1.09 17.51
CA CYS A 5 -25.89 -2.07 16.67
C CYS A 5 -25.97 -1.69 15.19
N LEU A 6 -27.14 -1.20 14.74
CA LEU A 6 -27.33 -0.77 13.35
C LEU A 6 -26.45 0.45 13.02
N ASN A 7 -26.36 1.40 13.93
CA ASN A 7 -25.49 2.57 13.77
C ASN A 7 -24.01 2.19 13.72
N THR A 8 -23.55 1.28 14.60
CA THR A 8 -22.17 0.79 14.57
C THR A 8 -21.86 0.04 13.28
N ALA A 9 -22.78 -0.80 12.79
CA ALA A 9 -22.61 -1.48 11.52
C ALA A 9 -22.56 -0.49 10.34
N ALA A 10 -23.44 0.52 10.33
CA ALA A 10 -23.45 1.56 9.32
C ALA A 10 -22.16 2.39 9.32
N ASP A 11 -21.62 2.68 10.51
CA ASP A 11 -20.35 3.37 10.65
C ASP A 11 -19.18 2.53 10.11
N LEU A 12 -19.13 1.24 10.47
CA LEU A 12 -18.12 0.32 9.96
C LEU A 12 -18.16 0.21 8.43
N VAL A 13 -19.35 0.14 7.83
CA VAL A 13 -19.50 0.10 6.37
C VAL A 13 -18.98 1.38 5.72
N LYS A 14 -19.22 2.54 6.32
CA LYS A 14 -18.66 3.82 5.85
C LYS A 14 -17.14 3.82 5.93
N GLN A 15 -16.58 3.37 7.06
CA GLN A 15 -15.13 3.29 7.25
C GLN A 15 -14.50 2.32 6.23
N ALA A 16 -15.12 1.16 5.98
CA ALA A 16 -14.68 0.20 4.98
C ALA A 16 -14.64 0.81 3.57
N SER A 17 -15.66 1.58 3.18
CA SER A 17 -15.67 2.25 1.87
C SER A 17 -14.58 3.32 1.73
N VAL A 18 -14.33 4.09 2.79
CA VAL A 18 -13.23 5.07 2.81
C VAL A 18 -11.89 4.37 2.70
N LEU A 19 -11.72 3.26 3.42
CA LEU A 19 -10.51 2.45 3.36
C LEU A 19 -10.27 1.91 1.95
N GLU A 20 -11.29 1.35 1.30
CA GLU A 20 -11.22 0.85 -0.08
C GLU A 20 -10.76 1.95 -1.06
N GLN A 21 -11.37 3.14 -1.01
CA GLN A 21 -10.95 4.27 -1.85
C GLN A 21 -9.52 4.72 -1.55
N THR A 22 -9.13 4.72 -0.28
CA THR A 22 -7.79 5.12 0.15
C THR A 22 -6.74 4.11 -0.32
N ILE A 23 -7.03 2.81 -0.21
CA ILE A 23 -6.19 1.73 -0.74
C ILE A 23 -6.05 1.85 -2.26
N GLY A 24 -7.12 2.14 -2.99
CA GLY A 24 -7.06 2.34 -4.45
C GLY A 24 -6.16 3.51 -4.86
N LYS A 25 -6.24 4.64 -4.13
CA LYS A 25 -5.36 5.80 -4.35
C LYS A 25 -3.91 5.49 -3.99
N LEU A 26 -3.70 4.79 -2.87
CA LEU A 26 -2.39 4.35 -2.42
C LEU A 26 -1.74 3.46 -3.48
N TYR A 27 -2.45 2.43 -3.95
CA TYR A 27 -1.99 1.52 -5.00
C TYR A 27 -1.65 2.23 -6.31
N THR A 28 -2.46 3.20 -6.74
CA THR A 28 -2.19 3.97 -7.96
C THR A 28 -0.92 4.81 -7.82
N THR A 29 -0.76 5.48 -6.67
CA THR A 29 0.42 6.31 -6.37
C THR A 29 1.68 5.44 -6.29
N TRP A 30 1.55 4.30 -5.65
CA TRP A 30 2.58 3.27 -5.54
C TRP A 30 3.02 2.74 -6.88
N LYS A 31 2.10 2.29 -7.74
CA LYS A 31 2.40 1.82 -9.11
C LYS A 31 3.15 2.88 -9.90
N ARG A 32 2.70 4.14 -9.81
CA ARG A 32 3.36 5.25 -10.48
C ARG A 32 4.78 5.48 -9.96
N LEU A 33 4.99 5.33 -8.65
CA LEU A 33 6.30 5.45 -8.02
C LEU A 33 7.25 4.32 -8.43
N GLY A 34 6.78 3.07 -8.47
CA GLY A 34 7.56 1.93 -8.97
C GLY A 34 7.98 2.12 -10.43
N ASN A 35 7.05 2.51 -11.31
CA ASN A 35 7.37 2.80 -12.71
C ASN A 35 8.39 3.94 -12.88
N LEU A 36 8.36 4.94 -12.00
CA LEU A 36 9.34 6.04 -12.01
C LEU A 36 10.71 5.53 -11.56
N SER A 37 10.75 4.66 -10.55
CA SER A 37 11.97 3.98 -10.08
C SER A 37 12.65 3.19 -11.20
N ASP A 38 11.88 2.37 -11.93
CA ASP A 38 12.38 1.56 -13.04
C ASP A 38 12.96 2.43 -14.16
N ARG A 39 12.26 3.51 -14.54
CA ARG A 39 12.75 4.45 -15.56
C ARG A 39 14.01 5.18 -15.12
N LEU A 40 14.03 5.67 -13.88
CA LEU A 40 15.22 6.32 -13.32
C LEU A 40 16.41 5.36 -13.30
N TYR A 41 16.20 4.08 -12.96
CA TYR A 41 17.25 3.08 -12.99
C TYR A 41 17.83 2.89 -14.41
N VAL A 42 16.96 2.80 -15.43
CA VAL A 42 17.36 2.63 -16.84
C VAL A 42 18.04 3.88 -17.39
N ASP A 43 17.48 5.07 -17.14
CA ASP A 43 17.94 6.33 -17.72
C ASP A 43 19.21 6.88 -17.05
N THR A 44 19.47 6.56 -15.78
CA THR A 44 20.58 7.18 -15.02
C THR A 44 21.89 6.42 -15.06
N GLY A 45 22.01 5.36 -15.88
CA GLY A 45 23.29 4.76 -16.25
C GLY A 45 24.30 4.70 -15.10
N ALA A 46 23.89 4.10 -13.97
CA ALA A 46 24.73 3.80 -12.82
C ALA A 46 25.47 4.97 -12.13
N SER A 47 24.92 6.17 -11.88
CA SER A 47 25.84 7.27 -11.50
C SER A 47 25.44 8.32 -10.44
N THR A 48 24.68 8.03 -9.38
CA THR A 48 24.85 8.76 -8.10
C THR A 48 24.46 7.91 -6.86
N PRO A 49 25.26 7.92 -5.78
CA PRO A 49 24.91 7.21 -4.53
C PRO A 49 23.63 7.74 -3.88
N GLN A 50 23.32 9.03 -4.06
CA GLN A 50 22.09 9.65 -3.55
C GLN A 50 20.84 9.11 -4.25
N LEU A 51 20.90 8.94 -5.58
CA LEU A 51 19.80 8.36 -6.34
C LEU A 51 19.61 6.88 -5.97
N ARG A 52 20.69 6.12 -5.77
CA ARG A 52 20.59 4.73 -5.31
C ARG A 52 19.92 4.64 -3.93
N SER A 53 20.26 5.53 -2.99
CA SER A 53 19.56 5.61 -1.69
C SER A 53 18.08 5.95 -1.85
N LEU A 54 17.73 6.88 -2.75
CA LEU A 54 16.33 7.22 -3.04
C LEU A 54 15.57 6.03 -3.66
N LEU A 55 16.17 5.34 -4.64
CA LEU A 55 15.58 4.17 -5.27
C LEU A 55 15.36 3.04 -4.26
N ASN A 56 16.31 2.80 -3.35
CA ASN A 56 16.14 1.81 -2.27
C ASN A 56 15.00 2.18 -1.30
N CYS A 57 14.85 3.47 -0.96
CA CYS A 57 13.73 3.95 -0.14
C CYS A 57 12.40 3.82 -0.89
N ILE A 58 12.39 4.04 -2.21
CA ILE A 58 11.22 3.84 -3.04
C ILE A 58 10.89 2.35 -3.12
N GLU A 59 11.88 1.49 -3.32
CA GLU A 59 11.72 0.05 -3.44
C GLU A 59 11.12 -0.55 -2.16
N SER A 60 11.56 -0.10 -0.98
CA SER A 60 10.96 -0.51 0.30
C SER A 60 9.52 -0.02 0.47
N LEU A 61 9.21 1.19 -0.01
CA LEU A 61 7.85 1.73 -0.04
C LEU A 61 6.97 1.12 -1.13
N THR A 62 7.57 0.51 -2.16
CA THR A 62 6.88 -0.19 -3.24
C THR A 62 6.94 -1.72 -3.13
N GLY A 63 7.45 -2.23 -2.01
CA GLY A 63 7.66 -3.66 -1.77
C GLY A 63 6.35 -4.42 -1.53
N GLU A 64 6.29 -5.70 -1.84
CA GLU A 64 5.04 -6.50 -1.95
C GLU A 64 4.02 -6.37 -0.79
N ILE A 65 4.46 -6.02 0.42
CA ILE A 65 3.65 -5.89 1.62
C ILE A 65 3.90 -4.54 2.30
N ILE A 66 2.83 -3.80 2.63
CA ILE A 66 2.88 -2.62 3.50
C ILE A 66 2.58 -3.06 4.92
N GLU A 67 3.43 -2.70 5.86
CA GLU A 67 3.17 -2.90 7.28
C GLU A 67 2.77 -1.55 7.91
N VAL A 68 1.60 -1.53 8.56
CA VAL A 68 1.08 -0.36 9.25
C VAL A 68 0.83 -0.74 10.71
N PRO A 69 1.65 -0.26 11.66
CA PRO A 69 1.38 -0.44 13.08
C PRO A 69 0.14 0.35 13.49
N LEU A 70 -0.73 -0.28 14.29
CA LEU A 70 -1.95 0.33 14.83
C LEU A 70 -1.72 0.99 16.19
N ASP A 71 -0.63 0.65 16.85
CA ASP A 71 -0.22 1.15 18.16
C ASP A 71 1.27 1.51 18.18
N GLU A 72 1.66 2.27 19.19
CA GLU A 72 3.06 2.66 19.41
C GLU A 72 3.91 1.49 19.94
N THR A 73 3.28 0.42 20.41
CA THR A 73 3.95 -0.81 20.88
C THR A 73 4.37 -1.71 19.72
N GLY A 74 3.76 -1.58 18.55
CA GLY A 74 3.97 -2.43 17.39
C GLY A 74 3.40 -3.84 17.54
N GLU A 75 2.57 -4.08 18.56
CA GLU A 75 1.97 -5.40 18.81
C GLU A 75 0.87 -5.72 17.80
N GLN A 76 0.20 -4.68 17.30
CA GLN A 76 -0.84 -4.80 16.29
C GLN A 76 -0.38 -4.18 14.97
N ILE A 77 -0.18 -5.03 13.96
CA ILE A 77 0.28 -4.60 12.63
C ILE A 77 -0.74 -5.04 11.58
N ILE A 78 -1.22 -4.09 10.77
CA ILE A 78 -1.96 -4.40 9.54
C ILE A 78 -0.96 -4.58 8.40
N ARG A 79 -1.06 -5.73 7.71
CA ARG A 79 -0.30 -6.01 6.50
C ARG A 79 -1.19 -5.87 5.27
N LEU A 80 -0.86 -4.95 4.38
CA LEU A 80 -1.55 -4.77 3.10
C LEU A 80 -0.73 -5.43 2.00
N LYS A 81 -1.30 -6.39 1.29
CA LYS A 81 -0.69 -7.05 0.13
C LYS A 81 -1.63 -6.98 -1.06
N VAL A 82 -1.10 -6.57 -2.21
CA VAL A 82 -1.86 -6.63 -3.46
C VAL A 82 -1.81 -8.06 -3.96
N ILE A 83 -2.97 -8.70 -4.05
CA ILE A 83 -3.10 -10.04 -4.63
C ILE A 83 -3.54 -9.85 -6.07
N THR A 84 -2.67 -10.15 -7.03
CA THR A 84 -3.10 -10.38 -8.41
C THR A 84 -3.72 -11.77 -8.46
N GLU A 85 -5.00 -11.86 -8.81
CA GLU A 85 -5.60 -13.13 -9.21
C GLU A 85 -4.83 -13.65 -10.43
N ASN A 86 -3.88 -14.56 -10.20
CA ASN A 86 -3.55 -15.52 -11.23
C ASN A 86 -4.78 -16.39 -11.36
N MET A 87 -5.58 -16.12 -12.39
CA MET A 87 -6.65 -16.99 -12.84
C MET A 87 -6.03 -18.36 -13.08
N THR A 88 -6.07 -19.21 -12.06
CA THR A 88 -5.79 -20.63 -12.18
C THR A 88 -6.95 -21.20 -12.97
N SER A 89 -6.84 -21.10 -14.29
CA SER A 89 -7.59 -21.94 -15.21
C SER A 89 -7.19 -23.38 -14.88
N GLY A 90 -8.04 -24.06 -14.13
CA GLY A 90 -8.02 -25.51 -13.90
C GLY A 90 -9.27 -26.11 -14.51
#